data_AF-K1X7Z7-F1
#
_entry.id   AF-K1X7Z7-F1
#
_cell.length_a   1.000
_cell.length_b   1.000
_cell.length_c   1.000
_cell.angle_alpha   90.00
_cell.angle_beta   90.00
_cell.angle_gamma   90.00
#
_symmetry.space_group_name_H-M   'P 1'
#
loop_
_entity.id
_entity.type
_entity.pdbx_description
1 polymer ?
#
loop_
_entity_poly.entity_id
_entity_poly.type
_entity_poly.pdbx_seq_one_letter_code
_entity_poly.pdbx_strand_id
1 'polypeptide(L)'
;MITLKINDKLVSVEPGTTVLQAAGKLGFEIPQLCFIKELKPATSCMICVVKDKNNSSGCFIPSCGALAEEGMDIETDSDEVLFARKTAIELLLSEHSGDCFAPCQRACPFHADIPGAIRFISKKEYAKASELMTSCIHKKNEDELRCWKQCEKACRRKMYDSNVNISGLGNFIKNTVTSANISESLSPVPDGDLSKNDTGQVQFDRYIFGKVIPKHGSIMRKISEEELIVFLNSSSKENQIDPQNKENGYNEEETIKESLRCFHCDCRKQDNCKLRDFSEQFQAKQSAFLGARIKFEQILLPNDVIFEPGKCIKCGICVQISENDGQKYGFTFLNRGFDLKVGVPFDKFDDKGLQTVINKCVEKCPTAALAFKAL
;
A
#
# COMPACT_ATOMS: atom_id res chain seq x y z
N MET A 1 19.76 29.07 21.99
CA MET A 1 19.62 29.03 20.53
C MET A 1 20.85 28.38 19.92
N ILE A 2 20.63 27.39 19.07
CA ILE A 2 21.63 26.70 18.24
C ILE A 2 21.44 27.19 16.81
N THR A 3 22.52 27.57 16.13
CA THR A 3 22.49 28.02 14.73
C THR A 3 23.13 26.99 13.82
N LEU A 4 22.42 26.63 12.75
CA LEU A 4 22.87 25.71 11.71
C LEU A 4 22.46 26.23 10.33
N LYS A 5 23.08 25.68 9.29
CA LYS A 5 22.80 25.99 7.89
C LYS A 5 22.11 24.79 7.24
N ILE A 6 21.05 25.02 6.47
CA ILE A 6 20.31 23.99 5.73
C ILE A 6 20.06 24.52 4.31
N ASN A 7 20.59 23.84 3.29
CA ASN A 7 20.58 24.26 1.88
C ASN A 7 20.96 25.76 1.76
N ASP A 8 22.10 26.12 2.35
CA ASP A 8 22.67 27.48 2.41
C ASP A 8 21.84 28.54 3.15
N LYS A 9 20.73 28.17 3.79
CA LYS A 9 19.94 29.06 4.66
C LYS A 9 20.26 28.84 6.12
N LEU A 10 20.55 29.92 6.86
CA LEU A 10 20.74 29.87 8.30
C LEU A 10 19.40 29.76 9.03
N VAL A 11 19.37 28.98 10.10
CA VAL A 11 18.24 28.87 11.03
C VAL A 11 18.76 28.77 12.45
N SER A 12 18.09 29.46 13.38
CA SER A 12 18.33 29.33 14.81
C SER A 12 17.17 28.60 15.48
N VAL A 13 17.47 27.57 16.26
CA VAL A 13 16.49 26.70 16.93
C VAL A 13 16.83 26.50 18.40
N GLU A 14 15.86 26.02 19.18
CA GLU A 14 16.12 25.69 20.57
C GLU A 14 16.89 24.37 20.70
N PRO A 15 17.75 24.21 21.71
CA PRO A 15 18.39 22.92 22.00
C PRO A 15 17.38 21.79 22.11
N GLY A 16 17.71 20.62 21.54
CA GLY A 16 16.81 19.47 21.46
C GLY A 16 15.89 19.45 20.24
N THR A 17 15.92 20.49 19.39
CA THR A 17 15.24 20.46 18.07
C THR A 17 15.98 19.49 17.14
N THR A 18 15.25 18.65 16.40
CA THR A 18 15.86 17.75 15.40
C THR A 18 16.19 18.49 14.10
N VAL A 19 17.12 17.96 13.30
CA VAL A 19 17.44 18.50 11.96
C VAL A 19 16.18 18.55 11.08
N LEU A 20 15.31 17.54 11.18
CA LEU A 20 14.02 17.51 10.48
C LEU A 20 13.13 18.70 10.85
N GLN A 21 13.02 19.01 12.15
CA GLN A 21 12.20 20.13 12.63
C GLN A 21 12.82 21.48 12.24
N ALA A 22 14.15 21.60 12.28
CA ALA A 22 14.86 22.79 11.84
C ALA A 22 14.65 23.05 10.33
N ALA A 23 14.74 22.01 9.50
CA ALA A 23 14.46 22.10 8.07
C ALA A 23 13.00 22.52 7.81
N GLY A 24 12.05 21.97 8.56
CA GLY A 24 10.63 22.33 8.45
C GLY A 24 10.34 23.80 8.76
N LYS A 25 11.08 24.44 9.70
CA LYS A 25 10.96 25.88 9.97
C LYS A 25 11.34 26.77 8.78
N LEU A 26 12.22 26.26 7.90
CA LEU A 26 12.63 26.94 6.67
C LEU A 26 11.73 26.59 5.47
N GLY A 27 10.72 25.74 5.67
CA GLY A 27 9.83 25.26 4.61
C GLY A 27 10.39 24.12 3.77
N PHE A 28 11.49 23.48 4.19
CA PHE A 28 12.02 22.30 3.51
C PHE A 28 11.29 21.03 3.94
N GLU A 29 10.72 20.32 2.98
CA GLU A 29 10.02 19.06 3.23
C GLU A 29 10.96 17.87 3.06
N ILE A 30 11.29 17.21 4.17
CA ILE A 30 12.06 15.97 4.18
C ILE A 30 11.11 14.77 4.30
N PRO A 31 11.19 13.76 3.42
CA PRO A 31 10.26 12.64 3.41
C PRO A 31 10.39 11.75 4.66
N GLN A 32 9.25 11.25 5.13
CA GLN A 32 9.14 10.51 6.38
C GLN A 32 8.28 9.26 6.21
N LEU A 33 8.88 8.10 6.45
CA LEU A 33 8.17 6.82 6.38
C LEU A 33 7.93 6.23 7.79
N CYS A 34 8.98 6.00 8.59
CA CYS A 34 8.85 5.44 9.94
C CYS A 34 8.67 6.48 11.07
N PHE A 35 8.73 7.78 10.75
CA PHE A 35 8.60 8.84 11.75
C PHE A 35 7.15 9.29 11.88
N ILE A 36 6.71 9.41 13.14
CA ILE A 36 5.41 9.90 13.56
C ILE A 36 5.66 10.81 14.76
N LYS A 37 5.08 12.03 14.75
CA LYS A 37 5.38 13.09 15.72
C LYS A 37 5.14 12.68 17.17
N GLU A 38 4.16 11.81 17.39
CA GLU A 38 3.74 11.31 18.69
C GLU A 38 4.63 10.19 19.25
N LEU A 39 5.62 9.70 18.47
CA LEU A 39 6.50 8.58 18.82
C LEU A 39 7.98 9.00 18.79
N LYS A 40 8.84 8.19 19.40
CA LYS A 40 10.29 8.42 19.35
C LYS A 40 10.81 8.13 17.93
N PRO A 41 11.79 8.90 17.43
CA PRO A 41 12.39 8.63 16.13
C PRO A 41 13.01 7.22 16.08
N ALA A 42 12.46 6.35 15.23
CA ALA A 42 12.97 4.98 15.06
C ALA A 42 14.22 4.90 14.17
N THR A 43 14.41 5.89 13.29
CA THR A 43 15.51 5.98 12.31
C THR A 43 15.72 4.76 11.40
N SER A 44 14.78 3.80 11.38
CA SER A 44 14.94 2.50 10.71
C SER A 44 14.80 2.56 9.19
N CYS A 45 13.93 3.44 8.67
CA CYS A 45 13.67 3.49 7.23
C CYS A 45 14.71 4.26 6.41
N MET A 46 15.52 5.11 7.05
CA MET A 46 16.52 5.99 6.41
C MET A 46 16.02 6.92 5.28
N ILE A 47 14.72 7.04 5.05
CA ILE A 47 14.19 7.94 4.00
C ILE A 47 14.39 9.42 4.36
N CYS A 48 14.42 9.76 5.66
CA CYS A 48 14.67 11.13 6.10
C CYS A 48 16.16 11.51 6.07
N VAL A 49 17.01 10.71 5.41
CA VAL A 49 18.44 10.94 5.37
C VAL A 49 18.77 12.30 4.75
N VAL A 50 19.77 12.96 5.34
CA VAL A 50 20.37 14.23 4.89
C VAL A 50 21.89 14.10 5.02
N LYS A 51 22.65 14.98 4.38
CA LYS A 51 24.11 14.99 4.43
C LYS A 51 24.59 16.19 5.23
N ASP A 52 25.51 15.98 6.17
CA ASP A 52 26.22 17.07 6.84
C ASP A 52 27.59 17.28 6.18
N LYS A 53 27.83 18.47 5.64
CA LYS A 53 29.06 18.85 4.92
C LYS A 53 30.23 19.11 5.86
N ASN A 54 29.96 19.52 7.10
CA ASN A 54 30.99 19.93 8.04
C ASN A 54 31.55 18.77 8.85
N ASN A 55 30.86 17.63 8.87
CA ASN A 55 31.42 16.41 9.44
C ASN A 55 32.54 15.88 8.52
N SER A 56 33.75 15.74 9.06
CA SER A 56 34.95 15.30 8.33
C SER A 56 34.86 13.89 7.72
N SER A 57 33.79 13.14 8.01
CA SER A 57 33.44 11.87 7.37
C SER A 57 32.37 11.96 6.27
N GLY A 58 31.82 13.15 5.98
CA GLY A 58 30.76 13.34 4.98
C GLY A 58 29.47 12.57 5.30
N CYS A 59 29.14 12.47 6.59
CA CYS A 59 28.20 11.47 7.10
C CYS A 59 26.75 11.77 6.71
N PHE A 60 26.07 10.75 6.18
CA PHE A 60 24.63 10.72 6.04
C PHE A 60 23.96 10.45 7.38
N ILE A 61 23.06 11.33 7.81
CA ILE A 61 22.38 11.23 9.09
C ILE A 61 20.85 11.20 8.93
N PRO A 62 20.12 10.45 9.78
CA PRO A 62 18.67 10.46 9.78
C PRO A 62 18.13 11.72 10.45
N SER A 63 17.68 12.69 9.65
CA SER A 63 17.21 14.00 10.17
C SER A 63 16.08 13.91 11.21
N CYS A 64 15.26 12.86 11.18
CA CYS A 64 14.16 12.68 12.13
C CYS A 64 14.61 12.43 13.57
N GLY A 65 15.82 11.88 13.76
CA GLY A 65 16.40 11.59 15.07
C GLY A 65 17.64 12.41 15.41
N ALA A 66 18.38 12.90 14.41
CA ALA A 66 19.55 13.73 14.63
C ALA A 66 19.16 15.08 15.25
N LEU A 67 19.80 15.45 16.36
CA LEU A 67 19.64 16.76 16.99
C LEU A 67 20.41 17.82 16.20
N ALA A 68 19.88 19.03 16.14
CA ALA A 68 20.59 20.16 15.58
C ALA A 68 21.74 20.57 16.52
N GLU A 69 22.94 20.70 15.95
CA GLU A 69 24.15 21.15 16.66
C GLU A 69 24.69 22.42 16.03
N GLU A 70 25.44 23.20 16.81
CA GLU A 70 25.98 24.48 16.38
C GLU A 70 26.95 24.29 15.22
N GLY A 71 26.76 25.05 14.15
CA GLY A 71 27.65 25.02 12.99
C GLY A 71 27.45 23.83 12.05
N MET A 72 26.40 23.00 12.20
CA MET A 72 26.02 22.01 11.19
C MET A 72 25.75 22.67 9.83
N ASP A 73 26.13 21.99 8.73
CA ASP A 73 25.86 22.42 7.36
C ASP A 73 25.17 21.29 6.59
N ILE A 74 23.85 21.35 6.51
CA ILE A 74 22.98 20.25 6.06
C ILE A 74 22.53 20.46 4.61
N GLU A 75 22.72 19.43 3.79
CA GLU A 75 22.10 19.29 2.46
C GLU A 75 20.96 18.28 2.51
N THR A 76 19.82 18.65 1.93
CA THR A 76 18.59 17.82 2.00
C THR A 76 18.16 17.22 0.66
N ASP A 77 18.72 17.69 -0.45
CA ASP A 77 18.25 17.46 -1.81
C ASP A 77 19.39 17.31 -2.85
N SER A 78 20.64 17.19 -2.41
CA SER A 78 21.75 16.88 -3.32
C SER A 78 21.61 15.50 -3.96
N ASP A 79 22.22 15.29 -5.13
CA ASP A 79 22.15 14.03 -5.88
C ASP A 79 22.53 12.81 -5.01
N GLU A 80 23.53 12.99 -4.15
CA GLU A 80 23.98 12.01 -3.17
C GLU A 80 22.88 11.65 -2.15
N VAL A 81 22.15 12.64 -1.64
CA VAL A 81 21.02 12.44 -0.71
C VAL A 81 19.84 11.77 -1.41
N LEU A 82 19.52 12.19 -2.63
CA LEU A 82 18.45 11.56 -3.43
C LEU A 82 18.79 10.10 -3.75
N PHE A 83 20.04 9.82 -4.11
CA PHE A 83 20.54 8.46 -4.33
C PHE A 83 20.47 7.60 -3.05
N ALA A 84 20.86 8.15 -1.90
CA ALA A 84 20.76 7.46 -0.62
C ALA A 84 19.31 7.11 -0.26
N ARG A 85 18.36 8.04 -0.46
CA ARG A 85 16.92 7.81 -0.26
C ARG A 85 16.38 6.73 -1.18
N LYS A 86 16.70 6.81 -2.47
CA LYS A 86 16.32 5.78 -3.45
C LYS A 86 16.82 4.41 -3.03
N THR A 87 18.10 4.31 -2.67
CA THR A 87 18.73 3.07 -2.22
C THR A 87 18.03 2.51 -0.98
N ALA A 88 17.71 3.37 0.00
CA ALA A 88 16.96 2.95 1.18
C ALA A 88 15.59 2.35 0.82
N ILE A 89 14.84 2.98 -0.09
CA ILE A 89 13.55 2.44 -0.56
C ILE A 89 13.74 1.11 -1.29
N GLU A 90 14.72 1.00 -2.18
CA GLU A 90 15.00 -0.23 -2.92
C GLU A 90 15.38 -1.39 -1.99
N LEU A 91 16.12 -1.12 -0.91
CA LEU A 91 16.41 -2.10 0.14
C LEU A 91 15.14 -2.52 0.90
N LEU A 92 14.28 -1.57 1.28
CA LEU A 92 12.98 -1.89 1.90
C LEU A 92 12.10 -2.73 0.96
N LEU A 93 12.11 -2.43 -0.34
CA LEU A 93 11.38 -3.18 -1.35
C LEU A 93 11.94 -4.60 -1.59
N SER A 94 13.24 -4.82 -1.35
CA SER A 94 13.88 -6.12 -1.55
C SER A 94 13.32 -7.21 -0.62
N GLU A 95 12.86 -6.81 0.57
CA GLU A 95 12.15 -7.65 1.54
C GLU A 95 10.64 -7.38 1.59
N HIS A 96 10.11 -6.55 0.66
CA HIS A 96 8.68 -6.30 0.57
C HIS A 96 8.03 -7.29 -0.41
N SER A 97 7.16 -8.15 0.12
CA SER A 97 6.36 -9.11 -0.64
C SER A 97 4.87 -8.78 -0.52
N GLY A 98 4.32 -8.20 -1.59
CA GLY A 98 2.91 -7.85 -1.71
C GLY A 98 2.60 -7.30 -3.09
N ASP A 99 1.41 -7.58 -3.64
CA ASP A 99 0.96 -6.92 -4.86
C ASP A 99 0.40 -5.55 -4.47
N CYS A 100 1.02 -4.46 -4.93
CA CYS A 100 0.43 -3.12 -4.79
C CYS A 100 -0.93 -3.04 -5.49
N PHE A 101 -1.04 -3.69 -6.65
CA PHE A 101 -2.25 -3.83 -7.45
C PHE A 101 -2.46 -5.29 -7.83
N ALA A 102 -3.68 -5.81 -7.64
CA ALA A 102 -3.95 -7.21 -7.93
C ALA A 102 -3.70 -7.54 -9.42
N PRO A 103 -3.40 -8.82 -9.74
CA PRO A 103 -3.26 -9.25 -11.12
C PRO A 103 -4.48 -8.95 -12.00
N CYS A 104 -5.70 -9.07 -11.45
CA CYS A 104 -6.93 -8.76 -12.19
C CYS A 104 -7.03 -7.29 -12.60
N GLN A 105 -6.57 -6.36 -11.75
CA GLN A 105 -6.52 -4.93 -12.01
C GLN A 105 -5.38 -4.57 -12.98
N ARG A 106 -4.20 -5.18 -12.82
CA ARG A 106 -3.07 -4.97 -13.73
C ARG A 106 -3.33 -5.50 -15.14
N ALA A 107 -4.06 -6.60 -15.26
CA ALA A 107 -4.40 -7.23 -16.54
C ALA A 107 -5.61 -6.58 -17.22
N CYS A 108 -6.44 -5.83 -16.49
CA CYS A 108 -7.53 -5.07 -17.08
C CYS A 108 -6.97 -3.95 -17.97
N PRO A 109 -7.34 -3.85 -19.26
CA PRO A 109 -6.89 -2.78 -20.15
C PRO A 109 -7.24 -1.38 -19.65
N PHE A 110 -8.28 -1.27 -18.83
CA PHE A 110 -8.74 -0.04 -18.22
C PHE A 110 -8.34 0.12 -16.75
N HIS A 111 -7.62 -0.87 -16.19
CA HIS A 111 -7.17 -0.87 -14.81
C HIS A 111 -8.24 -0.69 -13.73
N ALA A 112 -9.47 -1.15 -13.99
CA ALA A 112 -10.55 -1.15 -13.01
C ALA A 112 -10.09 -1.72 -11.66
N ASP A 113 -10.46 -1.05 -10.56
CA ASP A 113 -10.25 -1.56 -9.20
C ASP A 113 -11.26 -2.68 -8.91
N ILE A 114 -11.03 -3.81 -9.56
CA ILE A 114 -11.84 -5.02 -9.46
C ILE A 114 -11.89 -5.54 -8.01
N PRO A 115 -10.77 -5.63 -7.27
CA PRO A 115 -10.84 -6.04 -5.87
C PRO A 115 -11.68 -5.08 -5.02
N GLY A 116 -11.57 -3.78 -5.25
CA GLY A 116 -12.40 -2.77 -4.58
C GLY A 116 -13.87 -2.96 -4.88
N ALA A 117 -14.21 -3.18 -6.16
CA ALA A 117 -15.60 -3.37 -6.59
C ALA A 117 -16.20 -4.60 -5.92
N ILE A 118 -15.45 -5.71 -5.91
CA ILE A 118 -15.86 -6.95 -5.25
C ILE A 118 -16.13 -6.74 -3.75
N ARG A 119 -15.30 -5.95 -3.06
CA ARG A 119 -15.52 -5.60 -1.64
C ARG A 119 -16.75 -4.72 -1.40
N PHE A 120 -17.16 -3.89 -2.36
CA PHE A 120 -18.42 -3.15 -2.23
C PHE A 120 -19.62 -4.04 -2.54
N ILE A 121 -19.48 -5.01 -3.45
CA ILE A 121 -20.53 -6.00 -3.76
C ILE A 121 -20.85 -6.84 -2.51
N SER A 122 -19.85 -7.37 -1.82
CA SER A 122 -20.03 -8.17 -0.59
C SER A 122 -20.78 -7.40 0.50
N LYS A 123 -20.64 -6.07 0.53
CA LYS A 123 -21.35 -5.15 1.44
C LYS A 123 -22.70 -4.64 0.91
N LYS A 124 -23.14 -5.09 -0.26
CA LYS A 124 -24.33 -4.59 -0.97
C LYS A 124 -24.27 -3.09 -1.34
N GLU A 125 -23.08 -2.50 -1.41
CA GLU A 125 -22.85 -1.11 -1.81
C GLU A 125 -22.72 -0.99 -3.34
N TYR A 126 -23.75 -1.42 -4.08
CA TYR A 126 -23.68 -1.61 -5.55
C TYR A 126 -23.38 -0.34 -6.34
N ALA A 127 -23.82 0.83 -5.86
CA ALA A 127 -23.53 2.11 -6.52
C ALA A 127 -22.02 2.39 -6.56
N LYS A 128 -21.32 2.20 -5.43
CA LYS A 128 -19.86 2.37 -5.36
C LYS A 128 -19.11 1.29 -6.13
N ALA A 129 -19.63 0.06 -6.11
CA ALA A 129 -19.07 -1.02 -6.93
C ALA A 129 -19.18 -0.71 -8.43
N SER A 130 -20.31 -0.14 -8.86
CA SER A 130 -20.51 0.33 -10.23
C SER A 130 -19.48 1.40 -10.58
N GLU A 131 -19.30 2.41 -9.73
CA GLU A 131 -18.32 3.48 -9.94
C GLU A 131 -16.90 2.95 -10.16
N LEU A 132 -16.45 1.97 -9.36
CA LEU A 132 -15.14 1.32 -9.53
C LEU A 132 -15.00 0.53 -10.84
N MET A 133 -16.11 -0.03 -11.33
CA MET A 133 -16.13 -0.83 -12.57
C MET A 133 -16.35 0.04 -13.82
N THR A 134 -17.04 1.17 -13.70
CA THR A 134 -17.43 2.07 -14.80
C THR A 134 -16.54 3.30 -14.95
N SER A 135 -15.79 3.71 -13.92
CA SER A 135 -14.78 4.79 -13.98
C SER A 135 -13.72 4.59 -15.08
N CYS A 136 -13.63 3.37 -15.61
CA CYS A 136 -12.84 2.94 -16.75
C CYS A 136 -13.40 3.28 -18.14
N ILE A 137 -14.68 3.64 -18.24
CA ILE A 137 -15.45 3.69 -19.50
C ILE A 137 -15.41 5.09 -20.15
N HIS A 138 -15.12 6.15 -19.39
CA HIS A 138 -15.30 7.55 -19.85
C HIS A 138 -14.28 8.10 -20.87
N LYS A 139 -13.48 7.28 -21.57
CA LYS A 139 -12.45 7.80 -22.51
C LYS A 139 -12.45 7.28 -23.94
N LYS A 140 -13.43 6.50 -24.39
CA LYS A 140 -13.62 6.19 -25.82
C LYS A 140 -15.10 6.04 -26.16
N ASN A 141 -15.48 6.38 -27.41
CA ASN A 141 -16.81 6.16 -27.97
C ASN A 141 -17.38 4.83 -27.49
N GLU A 142 -18.60 4.87 -26.95
CA GLU A 142 -19.29 3.76 -26.28
C GLU A 142 -19.36 2.48 -27.14
N ASP A 143 -19.23 2.62 -28.46
CA ASP A 143 -19.38 1.56 -29.46
C ASP A 143 -18.17 0.61 -29.62
N GLU A 144 -16.99 0.89 -29.01
CA GLU A 144 -15.79 0.04 -29.18
C GLU A 144 -15.29 -0.68 -27.90
N LEU A 145 -15.92 -0.48 -26.74
CA LEU A 145 -15.46 -1.11 -25.49
C LEU A 145 -15.88 -2.58 -25.38
N ARG A 146 -15.05 -3.48 -25.91
CA ARG A 146 -15.20 -4.92 -25.71
C ARG A 146 -14.41 -5.40 -24.48
N CYS A 147 -15.11 -5.84 -23.43
CA CYS A 147 -14.48 -6.56 -22.32
C CYS A 147 -13.93 -7.91 -22.79
N TRP A 148 -12.62 -8.15 -22.61
CA TRP A 148 -11.94 -9.40 -22.99
C TRP A 148 -11.70 -10.39 -21.84
N LYS A 149 -12.28 -10.13 -20.66
CA LYS A 149 -12.15 -10.98 -19.46
C LYS A 149 -10.67 -11.27 -19.06
N GLN A 150 -9.76 -10.33 -19.32
CA GLN A 150 -8.34 -10.47 -18.98
C GLN A 150 -8.12 -10.58 -17.46
N CYS A 151 -8.98 -9.92 -16.69
CA CYS A 151 -8.97 -9.99 -15.24
C CYS A 151 -9.23 -11.42 -14.71
N GLU A 152 -10.18 -12.16 -15.29
CA GLU A 152 -10.47 -13.56 -14.96
C GLU A 152 -9.31 -14.48 -15.37
N LYS A 153 -8.69 -14.21 -16.53
CA LYS A 153 -7.47 -14.91 -16.98
C LYS A 153 -6.26 -14.67 -16.07
N ALA A 154 -6.17 -13.51 -15.44
CA ALA A 154 -5.09 -13.20 -14.49
C ALA A 154 -5.41 -13.58 -13.04
N CYS A 155 -6.64 -14.01 -12.74
CA CYS A 155 -7.09 -14.28 -11.38
C CYS A 155 -6.28 -15.40 -10.71
N ARG A 156 -5.70 -15.12 -9.53
CA ARG A 156 -4.91 -16.10 -8.75
C ARG A 156 -5.76 -17.26 -8.23
N ARG A 157 -7.07 -17.04 -8.02
CA ARG A 157 -8.02 -18.05 -7.52
C ARG A 157 -8.10 -19.30 -8.40
N LYS A 158 -7.78 -19.18 -9.70
CA LYS A 158 -7.69 -20.32 -10.64
C LYS A 158 -6.73 -21.42 -10.22
N MET A 159 -5.73 -21.10 -9.40
CA MET A 159 -4.79 -22.11 -8.90
C MET A 159 -5.39 -22.96 -7.77
N TYR A 160 -6.55 -22.58 -7.22
CA TYR A 160 -7.23 -23.29 -6.14
C TYR A 160 -8.43 -24.08 -6.68
N ASP A 161 -9.37 -23.39 -7.31
CA ASP A 161 -10.57 -23.97 -7.92
C ASP A 161 -10.78 -23.40 -9.33
N SER A 162 -11.30 -22.18 -9.44
CA SER A 162 -11.59 -21.48 -10.69
C SER A 162 -11.35 -19.98 -10.52
N ASN A 163 -11.54 -19.17 -11.56
CA ASN A 163 -11.46 -17.72 -11.35
C ASN A 163 -12.68 -17.22 -10.56
N VAL A 164 -12.55 -16.03 -9.99
CA VAL A 164 -13.74 -15.25 -9.62
C VAL A 164 -14.42 -14.80 -10.92
N ASN A 165 -15.72 -15.05 -11.04
CA ASN A 165 -16.57 -14.66 -12.16
C ASN A 165 -16.86 -13.15 -12.15
N ILE A 166 -15.80 -12.36 -12.38
CA ILE A 166 -15.82 -10.90 -12.37
C ILE A 166 -16.83 -10.35 -13.38
N SER A 167 -16.97 -11.00 -14.53
CA SER A 167 -17.94 -10.62 -15.56
C SER A 167 -19.39 -10.84 -15.10
N GLY A 168 -19.68 -11.96 -14.43
CA GLY A 168 -20.99 -12.21 -13.81
C GLY A 168 -21.34 -11.16 -12.74
N LEU A 169 -20.37 -10.85 -11.87
CA LEU A 169 -20.50 -9.78 -10.87
C LEU A 169 -20.77 -8.41 -11.52
N GLY A 170 -20.03 -8.08 -12.59
CA GLY A 170 -20.23 -6.83 -13.33
C GLY A 170 -21.59 -6.73 -14.02
N ASN A 171 -22.08 -7.82 -14.61
CA ASN A 171 -23.40 -7.88 -15.23
C ASN A 171 -24.51 -7.67 -14.19
N PHE A 172 -24.41 -8.29 -13.01
CA PHE A 172 -25.35 -8.07 -11.92
C PHE A 172 -25.40 -6.59 -11.53
N ILE A 173 -24.24 -5.97 -11.28
CA ILE A 173 -24.18 -4.55 -10.92
C ILE A 173 -24.83 -3.68 -12.00
N LYS A 174 -24.50 -3.93 -13.28
CA LYS A 174 -25.08 -3.18 -14.39
C LYS A 174 -26.61 -3.28 -14.37
N ASN A 175 -27.17 -4.48 -14.27
CA ASN A 175 -28.63 -4.66 -14.25
C ASN A 175 -29.28 -4.00 -13.02
N THR A 176 -28.69 -4.17 -11.84
CA THR A 176 -29.23 -3.63 -10.58
C THR A 176 -29.17 -2.10 -10.53
N VAL A 177 -28.04 -1.49 -10.92
CA VAL A 177 -27.87 -0.04 -10.85
C VAL A 177 -28.61 0.68 -11.98
N THR A 178 -28.75 0.09 -13.17
CA THR A 178 -29.59 0.69 -14.23
C THR A 178 -31.09 0.66 -13.85
N SER A 179 -31.50 -0.27 -12.99
CA SER A 179 -32.88 -0.38 -12.47
C SER A 179 -33.17 0.61 -11.34
N ALA A 180 -32.13 1.14 -10.69
CA ALA A 180 -32.23 2.16 -9.66
C ALA A 180 -31.82 3.50 -10.28
N ASN A 181 -32.77 4.39 -10.61
CA ASN A 181 -32.45 5.74 -11.09
C ASN A 181 -31.50 6.46 -10.11
N ILE A 182 -30.21 6.51 -10.42
CA ILE A 182 -29.24 7.36 -9.74
C ILE A 182 -29.04 8.60 -10.61
N SER A 183 -29.73 9.67 -10.24
CA SER A 183 -29.42 11.04 -10.66
C SER A 183 -28.15 11.51 -9.95
N GLU A 184 -27.21 12.06 -10.72
CA GLU A 184 -26.19 13.06 -10.35
C GLU A 184 -25.37 12.85 -9.06
N SER A 185 -24.13 12.39 -9.21
CA SER A 185 -22.93 13.19 -8.87
C SER A 185 -21.66 12.45 -9.33
N LEU A 186 -21.47 12.32 -10.64
CA LEU A 186 -20.16 11.96 -11.17
C LEU A 186 -19.28 13.21 -11.06
N SER A 187 -18.37 13.25 -10.10
CA SER A 187 -17.34 14.28 -10.09
C SER A 187 -16.54 14.15 -11.40
N PRO A 188 -16.42 15.21 -12.22
CA PRO A 188 -15.64 15.12 -13.45
C PRO A 188 -14.19 14.79 -13.11
N VAL A 189 -13.66 13.76 -13.75
CA VAL A 189 -12.24 13.42 -13.69
C VAL A 189 -11.47 14.52 -14.41
N PRO A 190 -10.44 15.14 -13.80
CA PRO A 190 -9.62 16.14 -14.49
C PRO A 190 -9.00 15.55 -15.76
N ASP A 191 -8.91 16.37 -16.81
CA ASP A 191 -8.19 16.01 -18.03
C ASP A 191 -6.74 15.66 -17.68
N GLY A 192 -6.41 14.37 -17.74
CA GLY A 192 -5.05 13.89 -17.53
C GLY A 192 -4.14 14.42 -18.63
N ASP A 193 -3.04 15.05 -18.21
CA ASP A 193 -2.07 15.70 -19.09
C ASP A 193 -1.41 14.67 -20.02
N LEU A 194 -1.44 14.93 -21.33
CA LEU A 194 -0.83 14.11 -22.37
C LEU A 194 0.67 14.45 -22.47
N SER A 195 1.45 14.15 -21.43
CA SER A 195 2.89 14.40 -21.49
C SER A 195 3.59 13.34 -22.36
N LYS A 196 4.35 13.78 -23.37
CA LYS A 196 5.26 12.94 -24.16
C LYS A 196 6.57 12.80 -23.40
N ASN A 197 7.16 11.61 -23.38
CA ASN A 197 8.51 11.46 -22.87
C ASN A 197 9.55 12.03 -23.84
N ASP A 198 10.80 12.16 -23.38
CA ASP A 198 11.93 12.72 -24.15
C ASP A 198 12.24 11.97 -25.46
N THR A 199 11.65 10.79 -25.67
CA THR A 199 11.80 9.98 -26.89
C THR A 199 10.61 10.08 -27.85
N GLY A 200 9.64 10.96 -27.59
CA GLY A 200 8.47 11.18 -28.44
C GLY A 200 7.45 10.04 -28.42
N GLN A 201 7.59 9.07 -27.49
CA GLN A 201 6.60 8.03 -27.28
C GLN A 201 5.45 8.55 -26.41
N VAL A 202 4.23 8.24 -26.83
CA VAL A 202 3.03 8.49 -26.02
C VAL A 202 3.09 7.58 -24.79
N GLN A 203 3.37 8.16 -23.62
CA GLN A 203 3.29 7.46 -22.36
C GLN A 203 1.85 7.53 -21.88
N PHE A 204 1.13 6.41 -21.93
CA PHE A 204 -0.18 6.33 -21.29
C PHE A 204 0.04 6.25 -19.78
N ASP A 205 -0.15 7.38 -19.09
CA ASP A 205 -0.38 7.32 -17.66
C ASP A 205 -1.64 6.50 -17.43
N ARG A 206 -1.51 5.44 -16.64
CA ARG A 206 -2.64 4.58 -16.27
C ARG A 206 -3.40 5.34 -15.19
N TYR A 207 -4.70 5.55 -15.31
CA TYR A 207 -5.47 6.31 -14.32
C TYR A 207 -6.50 5.41 -13.61
N ILE A 208 -6.67 5.61 -12.30
CA ILE A 208 -7.80 5.11 -11.50
C ILE A 208 -8.35 6.32 -10.71
N PHE A 209 -9.61 6.70 -10.91
CA PHE A 209 -10.21 7.92 -10.32
C PHE A 209 -9.38 9.20 -10.45
N GLY A 210 -8.81 9.45 -11.64
CA GLY A 210 -7.97 10.62 -11.84
C GLY A 210 -6.60 10.57 -11.15
N LYS A 211 -6.20 9.43 -10.55
CA LYS A 211 -4.86 9.22 -10.01
C LYS A 211 -4.03 8.34 -10.94
N VAL A 212 -2.80 8.75 -11.24
CA VAL A 212 -1.82 7.95 -11.98
C VAL A 212 -1.50 6.69 -11.19
N ILE A 213 -1.65 5.51 -11.79
CA ILE A 213 -1.20 4.23 -11.22
C ILE A 213 0.32 4.30 -11.16
N PRO A 214 0.92 4.18 -9.97
CA PRO A 214 2.36 4.12 -9.81
C PRO A 214 2.98 3.06 -10.71
N LYS A 215 4.00 3.47 -11.46
CA LYS A 215 4.84 2.58 -12.28
C LYS A 215 5.73 1.72 -11.38
N HIS A 216 6.03 2.21 -10.17
CA HIS A 216 6.95 1.61 -9.21
C HIS A 216 6.22 0.94 -8.02
N GLY A 217 5.28 0.05 -8.31
CA GLY A 217 4.63 -0.81 -7.32
C GLY A 217 5.39 -2.10 -7.05
N SER A 218 5.18 -2.70 -5.87
CA SER A 218 5.65 -4.05 -5.58
C SER A 218 4.76 -5.12 -6.22
N ILE A 219 5.37 -6.23 -6.62
CA ILE A 219 4.69 -7.41 -7.14
C ILE A 219 5.14 -8.61 -6.33
N MET A 220 4.19 -9.49 -5.95
CA MET A 220 4.55 -10.77 -5.34
C MET A 220 5.24 -11.66 -6.36
N ARG A 221 6.34 -12.30 -5.94
CA ARG A 221 6.97 -13.39 -6.70
C ARG A 221 5.99 -14.57 -6.86
N LYS A 222 6.36 -15.57 -7.67
CA LYS A 222 5.54 -16.78 -7.86
C LYS A 222 5.16 -17.38 -6.51
N ILE A 223 3.87 -17.62 -6.30
CA ILE A 223 3.28 -18.15 -5.06
C ILE A 223 3.24 -19.67 -5.19
N SER A 224 3.56 -20.39 -4.12
CA SER A 224 3.48 -21.86 -4.05
C SER A 224 2.05 -22.32 -3.75
N GLU A 225 1.78 -23.61 -3.93
CA GLU A 225 0.45 -24.18 -3.65
C GLU A 225 0.10 -24.09 -2.17
N GLU A 226 1.08 -24.24 -1.27
CA GLU A 226 0.86 -24.15 0.18
C GLU A 226 0.50 -22.73 0.62
N GLU A 227 1.12 -21.72 0.01
CA GLU A 227 0.82 -20.31 0.28
C GLU A 227 -0.54 -19.89 -0.29
N LEU A 228 -1.02 -20.57 -1.33
CA LEU A 228 -2.32 -20.31 -1.91
C LEU A 228 -3.44 -20.50 -0.88
N ILE A 229 -3.28 -21.52 -0.02
CA ILE A 229 -4.22 -21.85 1.05
C ILE A 229 -4.34 -20.69 2.05
N VAL A 230 -3.28 -19.89 2.24
CA VAL A 230 -3.28 -18.75 3.18
C VAL A 230 -4.29 -17.68 2.75
N PHE A 231 -4.55 -17.49 1.46
CA PHE A 231 -5.59 -16.55 1.00
C PHE A 231 -7.01 -16.94 1.42
N LEU A 232 -7.25 -18.20 1.78
CA LEU A 232 -8.54 -18.67 2.31
C LEU A 232 -8.81 -18.15 3.73
N ASN A 233 -7.82 -17.59 4.43
CA ASN A 233 -8.04 -16.92 5.72
C ASN A 233 -8.95 -15.69 5.60
N SER A 234 -9.02 -15.10 4.40
CA SER A 234 -9.84 -13.92 4.11
C SER A 234 -10.79 -14.11 2.93
N SER A 235 -11.01 -15.35 2.47
CA SER A 235 -11.91 -15.64 1.35
C SER A 235 -12.70 -16.94 1.56
N SER A 236 -13.82 -17.08 0.87
CA SER A 236 -14.66 -18.27 0.93
C SER A 236 -13.94 -19.51 0.39
N LYS A 237 -14.13 -20.65 1.04
CA LYS A 237 -13.67 -21.98 0.58
C LYS A 237 -14.61 -22.61 -0.43
N GLU A 238 -15.76 -22.00 -0.69
CA GLU A 238 -16.73 -22.51 -1.65
C GLU A 238 -16.21 -22.41 -3.09
N ASN A 239 -16.60 -23.39 -3.90
CA ASN A 239 -16.34 -23.41 -5.33
C ASN A 239 -17.23 -22.40 -6.06
N GLN A 240 -16.84 -22.04 -7.29
CA GLN A 240 -17.70 -21.24 -8.15
C GLN A 240 -19.02 -21.95 -8.39
N ILE A 241 -20.10 -21.18 -8.35
CA ILE A 241 -21.42 -21.63 -8.76
C ILE A 241 -21.78 -21.02 -10.11
N ASP A 242 -22.46 -21.82 -10.93
CA ASP A 242 -23.17 -21.31 -12.09
C ASP A 242 -24.42 -20.54 -11.61
N PRO A 243 -24.76 -19.40 -12.26
CA PRO A 243 -25.98 -18.68 -11.93
C PRO A 243 -27.20 -19.57 -12.14
N GLN A 244 -28.11 -19.61 -11.16
CA GLN A 244 -29.37 -20.37 -11.26
C GLN A 244 -30.17 -19.99 -12.51
N ASN A 245 -30.17 -18.70 -12.86
CA ASN A 245 -30.81 -18.20 -14.06
C ASN A 245 -29.77 -17.85 -15.13
N LYS A 246 -29.67 -18.68 -16.18
CA LYS A 246 -28.74 -18.46 -17.29
C LYS A 246 -29.06 -17.21 -18.13
N GLU A 247 -30.30 -16.74 -18.12
CA GLU A 247 -30.74 -15.54 -18.86
C GLU A 247 -30.41 -14.25 -18.09
N ASN A 248 -30.69 -14.23 -16.79
CA ASN A 248 -30.56 -13.03 -15.94
C ASN A 248 -29.24 -12.95 -15.17
N GLY A 249 -28.42 -14.00 -15.19
CA GLY A 249 -27.18 -14.07 -14.44
C GLY A 249 -27.40 -14.33 -12.95
N TYR A 250 -26.44 -13.89 -12.13
CA TYR A 250 -26.52 -14.08 -10.68
C TYR A 250 -27.68 -13.30 -10.06
N ASN A 251 -28.35 -13.90 -9.08
CA ASN A 251 -29.19 -13.16 -8.15
C ASN A 251 -28.34 -12.47 -7.05
N GLU A 252 -28.97 -11.71 -6.14
CA GLU A 252 -28.24 -10.99 -5.09
C GLU A 252 -27.43 -11.93 -4.18
N GLU A 253 -28.01 -13.04 -3.74
CA GLU A 253 -27.37 -14.00 -2.85
C GLU A 253 -26.16 -14.68 -3.52
N GLU A 254 -26.33 -15.12 -4.77
CA GLU A 254 -25.27 -15.71 -5.57
C GLU A 254 -24.14 -14.72 -5.85
N THR A 255 -24.49 -13.45 -6.11
CA THR A 255 -23.52 -12.37 -6.32
C THR A 255 -22.66 -12.15 -5.08
N ILE A 256 -23.27 -12.13 -3.90
CA ILE A 256 -22.54 -11.99 -2.63
C ILE A 256 -21.64 -13.21 -2.41
N LYS A 257 -22.16 -14.43 -2.58
CA LYS A 257 -21.36 -15.67 -2.46
C LYS A 257 -20.14 -15.66 -3.39
N GLU A 258 -20.34 -15.27 -4.64
CA GLU A 258 -19.25 -15.19 -5.62
C GLU A 258 -18.24 -14.08 -5.28
N SER A 259 -18.71 -12.93 -4.76
CA SER A 259 -17.83 -11.83 -4.33
C SER A 259 -16.90 -12.26 -3.18
N LEU A 260 -17.41 -13.08 -2.24
CA LEU A 260 -16.65 -13.60 -1.10
C LEU A 260 -15.56 -14.61 -1.50
N ARG A 261 -15.55 -15.12 -2.74
CA ARG A 261 -14.48 -16.02 -3.23
C ARG A 261 -13.18 -15.30 -3.59
N CYS A 262 -13.21 -13.97 -3.68
CA CYS A 262 -12.02 -13.18 -4.00
C CYS A 262 -10.92 -13.38 -2.96
N PHE A 263 -9.72 -13.71 -3.41
CA PHE A 263 -8.54 -13.86 -2.54
C PHE A 263 -8.06 -12.54 -1.92
N HIS A 264 -8.61 -11.38 -2.31
CA HIS A 264 -8.16 -10.06 -1.84
C HIS A 264 -6.64 -9.90 -1.90
N CYS A 265 -6.04 -10.39 -2.99
CA CYS A 265 -4.59 -10.40 -3.18
C CYS A 265 -3.97 -9.03 -3.49
N ASP A 266 -4.79 -7.97 -3.55
CA ASP A 266 -4.33 -6.59 -3.66
C ASP A 266 -3.82 -6.02 -2.32
N CYS A 267 -3.20 -4.85 -2.40
CA CYS A 267 -2.83 -4.08 -1.23
C CYS A 267 -4.07 -3.43 -0.62
N ARG A 268 -4.31 -3.64 0.68
CA ARG A 268 -5.45 -3.03 1.40
C ARG A 268 -5.27 -1.52 1.67
N LYS A 269 -4.16 -0.92 1.23
CA LYS A 269 -3.82 0.50 1.34
C LYS A 269 -3.54 1.10 -0.05
N GLN A 270 -4.53 1.00 -0.95
CA GLN A 270 -4.36 1.39 -2.36
C GLN A 270 -4.19 2.90 -2.55
N ASP A 271 -4.69 3.73 -1.64
CA ASP A 271 -4.86 5.17 -1.80
C ASP A 271 -3.76 6.03 -1.13
N ASN A 272 -3.08 5.50 -0.10
CA ASN A 272 -2.13 6.28 0.72
C ASN A 272 -0.97 5.43 1.32
N CYS A 273 -0.47 4.43 0.59
CA CYS A 273 0.69 3.66 1.01
C CYS A 273 1.97 4.46 0.79
N LYS A 274 2.54 5.00 1.88
CA LYS A 274 3.76 5.84 1.83
C LYS A 274 4.93 5.17 1.11
N LEU A 275 5.13 3.85 1.30
CA LEU A 275 6.21 3.14 0.63
C LEU A 275 6.05 3.17 -0.90
N ARG A 276 4.83 2.96 -1.40
CA ARG A 276 4.54 3.02 -2.84
C ARG A 276 4.70 4.44 -3.37
N ASP A 277 4.20 5.43 -2.63
CA ASP A 277 4.27 6.84 -3.04
C ASP A 277 5.73 7.31 -3.13
N PHE A 278 6.56 6.96 -2.14
CA PHE A 278 8.00 7.22 -2.21
C PHE A 278 8.71 6.37 -3.27
N SER A 279 8.28 5.14 -3.51
CA SER A 279 8.84 4.34 -4.61
C SER A 279 8.63 5.00 -5.96
N GLU A 280 7.44 5.58 -6.20
CA GLU A 280 7.18 6.36 -7.40
C GLU A 280 8.01 7.64 -7.43
N GLN A 281 8.00 8.41 -6.35
CA GLN A 281 8.70 9.69 -6.25
C GLN A 281 10.21 9.55 -6.55
N PHE A 282 10.85 8.52 -5.99
CA PHE A 282 12.29 8.28 -6.15
C PHE A 282 12.61 7.31 -7.30
N GLN A 283 11.60 6.87 -8.06
CA GLN A 283 11.73 5.87 -9.14
C GLN A 283 12.49 4.62 -8.68
N ALA A 284 12.19 4.16 -7.47
CA ALA A 284 12.83 3.03 -6.83
C ALA A 284 12.30 1.73 -7.45
N LYS A 285 13.20 0.80 -7.78
CA LYS A 285 12.84 -0.47 -8.41
C LYS A 285 12.93 -1.61 -7.40
N GLN A 286 11.85 -2.38 -7.26
CA GLN A 286 11.86 -3.60 -6.44
C GLN A 286 12.94 -4.61 -6.88
N SER A 287 13.32 -4.59 -8.17
CA SER A 287 14.34 -5.48 -8.73
C SER A 287 15.79 -4.98 -8.56
N ALA A 288 16.02 -3.80 -7.97
CA ALA A 288 17.36 -3.24 -7.81
C ALA A 288 18.23 -4.10 -6.87
N PHE A 289 17.62 -4.65 -5.82
CA PHE A 289 18.26 -5.62 -4.92
C PHE A 289 17.47 -6.93 -4.87
N LEU A 290 18.16 -8.04 -5.09
CA LEU A 290 17.56 -9.37 -5.04
C LEU A 290 17.70 -9.94 -3.63
N GLY A 291 16.67 -9.73 -2.81
CA GLY A 291 16.53 -10.38 -1.50
C GLY A 291 16.06 -11.83 -1.60
N ALA A 292 16.15 -12.55 -0.47
CA ALA A 292 15.57 -13.88 -0.31
C ALA A 292 14.05 -13.84 -0.58
N ARG A 293 13.51 -14.94 -1.11
CA ARG A 293 12.06 -15.04 -1.32
C ARG A 293 11.37 -15.13 0.05
N ILE A 294 10.57 -14.12 0.35
CA ILE A 294 9.69 -14.14 1.53
C ILE A 294 8.42 -14.88 1.17
N LYS A 295 8.07 -15.86 2.01
CA LYS A 295 6.82 -16.60 1.86
C LYS A 295 5.62 -15.72 2.13
N PHE A 296 4.54 -15.92 1.39
CA PHE A 296 3.29 -15.24 1.69
C PHE A 296 2.69 -15.80 2.97
N GLU A 297 2.51 -14.93 3.96
CA GLU A 297 1.95 -15.25 5.26
C GLU A 297 0.87 -14.21 5.61
N GLN A 298 -0.20 -14.69 6.24
CA GLN A 298 -1.30 -13.87 6.71
C GLN A 298 -1.72 -14.37 8.10
N ILE A 299 -1.60 -13.49 9.10
CA ILE A 299 -1.95 -13.77 10.48
C ILE A 299 -3.25 -13.02 10.78
N LEU A 300 -4.27 -13.73 11.25
CA LEU A 300 -5.50 -13.13 11.74
C LEU A 300 -5.26 -12.64 13.17
N LEU A 301 -5.56 -11.37 13.38
CA LEU A 301 -5.46 -10.69 14.66
C LEU A 301 -6.87 -10.30 15.15
N PRO A 302 -7.02 -9.99 16.44
CA PRO A 302 -8.28 -9.50 16.98
C PRO A 302 -8.83 -8.26 16.24
N ASN A 303 -10.13 -7.99 16.41
CA ASN A 303 -10.84 -6.86 15.79
C ASN A 303 -10.83 -6.88 14.25
N ASP A 304 -10.90 -8.07 13.66
CA ASP A 304 -10.87 -8.27 12.21
C ASP A 304 -9.66 -7.60 11.56
N VAL A 305 -8.49 -7.72 12.19
CA VAL A 305 -7.23 -7.20 11.65
C VAL A 305 -6.43 -8.34 11.02
N ILE A 306 -5.81 -8.04 9.90
CA ILE A 306 -4.86 -8.92 9.23
C ILE A 306 -3.46 -8.32 9.38
N PHE A 307 -2.51 -9.17 9.75
CA PHE A 307 -1.09 -8.89 9.66
C PHE A 307 -0.45 -9.73 8.55
N GLU A 308 0.16 -9.05 7.58
CA GLU A 308 0.93 -9.65 6.49
C GLU A 308 2.41 -9.26 6.66
N PRO A 309 3.24 -10.13 7.28
CA PRO A 309 4.64 -9.83 7.57
C PRO A 309 5.44 -9.45 6.33
N GLY A 310 5.12 -10.03 5.17
CA GLY A 310 5.77 -9.71 3.90
C GLY A 310 5.59 -8.25 3.45
N LYS A 311 4.56 -7.55 3.93
CA LYS A 311 4.36 -6.12 3.64
C LYS A 311 5.00 -5.20 4.70
N CYS A 312 5.54 -5.78 5.78
CA CYS A 312 6.13 -5.05 6.89
C CYS A 312 7.56 -4.63 6.58
N ILE A 313 7.83 -3.34 6.73
CA ILE A 313 9.16 -2.75 6.57
C ILE A 313 9.91 -2.59 7.91
N LYS A 314 9.44 -3.29 8.95
CA LYS A 314 10.09 -3.33 10.28
C LYS A 314 10.32 -1.93 10.89
N CYS A 315 9.41 -0.98 10.61
CA CYS A 315 9.54 0.43 11.01
C CYS A 315 9.50 0.67 12.53
N GLY A 316 8.96 -0.27 13.32
CA GLY A 316 8.85 -0.17 14.77
C GLY A 316 7.68 0.68 15.29
N ILE A 317 6.85 1.26 14.42
CA ILE A 317 5.71 2.09 14.83
C ILE A 317 4.75 1.30 15.75
N CYS A 318 4.34 0.10 15.33
CA CYS A 318 3.44 -0.74 16.13
C CYS A 318 4.08 -1.22 17.44
N VAL A 319 5.40 -1.42 17.45
CA VAL A 319 6.17 -1.78 18.64
C VAL A 319 6.14 -0.63 19.64
N GLN A 320 6.47 0.59 19.21
CA GLN A 320 6.43 1.77 20.08
C GLN A 320 5.01 2.10 20.58
N ILE A 321 3.97 1.92 19.74
CA ILE A 321 2.59 2.07 20.18
C ILE A 321 2.27 1.08 21.30
N SER A 322 2.72 -0.18 21.17
CA SER A 322 2.52 -1.22 22.16
C SER A 322 3.28 -0.95 23.46
N GLU A 323 4.54 -0.52 23.35
CA GLU A 323 5.38 -0.15 24.50
C GLU A 323 4.79 1.02 25.28
N ASN A 324 4.29 2.05 24.58
CA ASN A 324 3.69 3.23 25.21
C ASN A 324 2.35 2.94 25.90
N ASP A 325 1.63 1.88 25.49
CA ASP A 325 0.40 1.43 26.16
C ASP A 325 0.69 0.63 27.44
N GLY A 326 1.94 0.22 27.67
CA GLY A 326 2.37 -0.48 28.89
C GLY A 326 1.91 -1.94 28.98
N GLN A 327 1.44 -2.53 27.88
CA GLN A 327 0.91 -3.91 27.87
C GLN A 327 2.02 -4.95 27.79
N LYS A 328 1.83 -6.08 28.48
CA LYS A 328 2.81 -7.17 28.58
C LYS A 328 3.04 -7.94 27.25
N TYR A 329 2.01 -8.03 26.41
CA TYR A 329 2.01 -8.86 25.19
C TYR A 329 1.54 -8.09 23.94
N GLY A 330 2.13 -6.91 23.68
CA GLY A 330 1.92 -6.18 22.43
C GLY A 330 2.91 -6.56 21.32
N PHE A 331 2.93 -5.79 20.22
CA PHE A 331 3.92 -6.00 19.17
C PHE A 331 5.34 -5.75 19.67
N THR A 332 6.27 -6.59 19.22
CA THR A 332 7.70 -6.45 19.51
C THR A 332 8.54 -6.89 18.31
N PHE A 333 9.85 -6.66 18.41
CA PHE A 333 10.84 -7.23 17.52
C PHE A 333 11.25 -8.63 18.02
N LEU A 334 11.16 -9.61 17.13
CA LEU A 334 11.63 -10.97 17.36
C LEU A 334 12.89 -11.20 16.52
N ASN A 335 13.83 -11.99 17.05
CA ASN A 335 15.12 -12.29 16.43
C ASN A 335 16.02 -11.04 16.20
N ARG A 336 17.02 -11.15 15.32
CA ARG A 336 17.99 -10.09 15.01
C ARG A 336 18.53 -10.24 13.57
N GLY A 337 19.13 -9.17 13.04
CA GLY A 337 19.74 -9.19 11.70
C GLY A 337 18.71 -9.42 10.60
N PHE A 338 19.06 -10.22 9.59
CA PHE A 338 18.16 -10.55 8.48
C PHE A 338 16.90 -11.32 8.91
N ASP A 339 16.97 -12.06 10.03
CA ASP A 339 15.84 -12.83 10.57
C ASP A 339 14.88 -12.00 11.44
N LEU A 340 15.18 -10.71 11.62
CA LEU A 340 14.35 -9.77 12.39
C LEU A 340 12.93 -9.73 11.81
N LYS A 341 11.93 -9.96 12.66
CA LYS A 341 10.52 -9.82 12.30
C LYS A 341 9.73 -9.11 13.39
N VAL A 342 8.66 -8.45 12.99
CA VAL A 342 7.65 -7.92 13.93
C VAL A 342 6.68 -9.04 14.26
N GLY A 343 6.33 -9.20 15.54
CA GLY A 343 5.38 -10.21 15.99
C GLY A 343 4.91 -9.93 17.42
N VAL A 344 4.26 -10.92 18.04
CA VAL A 344 3.82 -10.86 19.44
C VAL A 344 4.59 -11.92 20.24
N PRO A 345 5.04 -11.64 21.48
CA PRO A 345 5.78 -12.62 22.27
C PRO A 345 4.99 -13.93 22.46
N PHE A 346 5.66 -15.06 22.25
CA PHE A 346 5.10 -16.42 22.42
C PHE A 346 3.83 -16.68 21.59
N ASP A 347 3.67 -15.97 20.48
CA ASP A 347 2.51 -16.08 19.58
C ASP A 347 1.16 -15.84 20.29
N LYS A 348 1.15 -15.03 21.36
CA LYS A 348 -0.05 -14.66 22.13
C LYS A 348 -0.89 -13.58 21.44
N PHE A 349 -1.26 -13.81 20.18
CA PHE A 349 -2.00 -12.87 19.34
C PHE A 349 -3.42 -12.54 19.86
N ASP A 350 -4.00 -13.41 20.70
CA ASP A 350 -5.32 -13.21 21.30
C ASP A 350 -5.31 -12.44 22.63
N ASP A 351 -4.14 -11.99 23.08
CA ASP A 351 -4.01 -11.30 24.37
C ASP A 351 -4.72 -9.93 24.35
N LYS A 352 -5.31 -9.55 25.50
CA LYS A 352 -6.00 -8.26 25.68
C LYS A 352 -5.09 -7.07 25.36
N GLY A 353 -3.78 -7.19 25.61
CA GLY A 353 -2.81 -6.14 25.33
C GLY A 353 -2.68 -5.80 23.85
N LEU A 354 -2.86 -6.77 22.94
CA LEU A 354 -2.86 -6.48 21.51
C LEU A 354 -4.17 -5.81 21.09
N GLN A 355 -5.29 -6.22 21.68
CA GLN A 355 -6.63 -5.73 21.34
C GLN A 355 -6.78 -4.22 21.58
N THR A 356 -6.14 -3.66 22.61
CA THR A 356 -6.23 -2.22 22.94
C THR A 356 -5.53 -1.34 21.92
N VAL A 357 -4.44 -1.82 21.31
CA VAL A 357 -3.57 -1.01 20.45
C VAL A 357 -3.74 -1.28 18.96
N ILE A 358 -4.35 -2.41 18.57
CA ILE A 358 -4.31 -2.90 17.19
C ILE A 358 -4.88 -1.92 16.18
N ASN A 359 -6.00 -1.27 16.48
CA ASN A 359 -6.64 -0.30 15.57
C ASN A 359 -5.72 0.90 15.31
N LYS A 360 -5.09 1.43 16.37
CA LYS A 360 -4.10 2.51 16.28
C LYS A 360 -2.88 2.08 15.47
N CYS A 361 -2.43 0.82 15.63
CA CYS A 361 -1.35 0.25 14.84
C CYS A 361 -1.71 0.16 13.34
N VAL A 362 -2.94 -0.22 13.00
CA VAL A 362 -3.43 -0.25 11.60
C VAL A 362 -3.43 1.16 11.01
N GLU A 363 -4.02 2.13 11.69
CA GLU A 363 -4.09 3.53 11.23
C GLU A 363 -2.70 4.12 10.96
N LYS A 364 -1.76 3.86 11.87
CA LYS A 364 -0.40 4.41 11.82
C LYS A 364 0.58 3.56 10.99
N CYS A 365 0.19 2.38 10.51
CA CYS A 365 1.05 1.55 9.66
C CYS A 365 1.37 2.30 8.35
N PRO A 366 2.63 2.54 7.99
CA PRO A 366 2.96 3.30 6.77
C PRO A 366 2.77 2.48 5.48
N THR A 367 2.61 1.17 5.61
CA THR A 367 2.29 0.24 4.53
C THR A 367 0.93 -0.40 4.80
N ALA A 368 0.60 -1.50 4.11
CA ALA A 368 -0.57 -2.33 4.41
C ALA A 368 -0.20 -3.62 5.15
N ALA A 369 0.91 -3.62 5.91
CA ALA A 369 1.29 -4.78 6.71
C ALA A 369 0.23 -5.10 7.76
N LEU A 370 -0.32 -4.06 8.40
CA LEU A 370 -1.48 -4.15 9.28
C LEU A 370 -2.65 -3.48 8.57
N ALA A 371 -3.75 -4.21 8.39
CA ALA A 371 -4.94 -3.69 7.74
C ALA A 371 -6.19 -4.37 8.30
N PHE A 372 -7.31 -3.65 8.31
CA PHE A 372 -8.60 -4.28 8.56
C PHE A 372 -8.91 -5.30 7.45
N LYS A 373 -9.42 -6.45 7.87
CA LYS A 373 -10.09 -7.44 7.04
C LYS A 373 -11.40 -6.83 6.56
N ALA A 374 -11.31 -5.89 5.63
CA ALA A 374 -12.47 -5.40 4.92
C ALA A 374 -13.04 -6.58 4.12
N LEU A 375 -14.14 -7.14 4.64
CA LEU A 375 -15.05 -8.07 3.97
C LEU A 375 -16.02 -7.28 3.11
#